data_AF-A0A952UAP7-F1
#
_entry.id   AF-A0A952UAP7-F1
#
_cell.length_a   1.000
_cell.length_b   1.000
_cell.length_c   1.000
_cell.angle_alpha   90.00
_cell.angle_beta   90.00
_cell.angle_gamma   90.00
#
_symmetry.space_group_name_H-M   'P 1'
#
loop_
_entity.id
_entity.type
_entity.pdbx_description
1 polymer ?
#
loop_
_entity_poly.entity_id
_entity_poly.type
_entity_poly.pdbx_seq_one_letter_code
_entity_poly.pdbx_strand_id
1 'polypeptide(L)'
;MDRTQLAQRNRRLASFQHRMSWRERVRRDMLRMLATTPIPPDLRPRKGTFLLIRPDHLGDMLLTMPAIVTLKKTQPAATLYALVGDWSASVIDAYPEVDQVVTIPFPGFTRRAKAGWVGTPYIQAWRWARMLRKMHIETAVILRPDHWWGAMLAWLAGIPNRVGYDLPDVKPFLTEALPAPVRSPMKAVEREHSVVQSLRLIQQWTGEIDPNQIKLTYPIFPSDREYIADRLANVDIPPTKKLVVIHPGAGTQFKRWLPEHWAIVADRLAERLDASILFTGSDQEHPEILKVIEKMHHRGISLAGDTNVGQLVALYERAEIVLGPDSGPLHLAVASGTPTVHLYGPADPAMFGPWGDPARHIVLTSGIACHPCNILAWPGDSPEMHPCIRDITPRQVMDAVFKALETR
;
A
#
# COMPACT_ATOMS: atom_id res chain seq x y z
N MET A 1 -20.29 18.95 19.01
CA MET A 1 -19.89 17.72 19.72
C MET A 1 -18.47 17.90 20.20
N ASP A 2 -18.18 17.55 21.44
CA ASP A 2 -16.78 17.52 21.90
C ASP A 2 -16.02 16.33 21.27
N ARG A 3 -14.69 16.31 21.44
CA ARG A 3 -13.79 15.28 20.88
C ARG A 3 -14.17 13.86 21.33
N THR A 4 -14.64 13.71 22.57
CA THR A 4 -15.02 12.43 23.16
C THR A 4 -16.33 11.91 22.57
N GLN A 5 -17.34 12.78 22.48
CA GLN A 5 -18.62 12.48 21.84
C GLN A 5 -18.42 12.11 20.37
N LEU A 6 -17.54 12.83 19.67
CA LEU A 6 -17.23 12.54 18.27
C LEU A 6 -16.55 11.18 18.09
N ALA A 7 -15.58 10.86 18.95
CA ALA A 7 -14.93 9.55 18.95
C ALA A 7 -15.94 8.41 19.24
N GLN A 8 -16.87 8.60 20.19
CA GLN A 8 -17.91 7.62 20.48
C GLN A 8 -18.87 7.42 19.31
N ARG A 9 -19.33 8.51 18.67
CA ARG A 9 -20.14 8.46 17.43
C ARG A 9 -19.40 7.67 16.35
N ASN A 10 -18.16 8.03 16.07
CA ASN A 10 -17.38 7.43 14.99
C ASN A 10 -17.09 5.94 15.26
N ARG A 11 -16.83 5.54 16.51
CA ARG A 11 -16.72 4.12 16.90
C ARG A 11 -18.01 3.35 16.64
N ARG A 12 -19.17 3.92 17.02
CA ARG A 12 -20.47 3.30 16.74
C ARG A 12 -20.69 3.13 15.24
N LEU A 13 -20.49 4.18 14.44
CA LEU A 13 -20.66 4.12 12.99
C LEU A 13 -19.69 3.14 12.33
N ALA A 14 -18.40 3.12 12.74
CA ALA A 14 -17.43 2.14 12.27
C ALA A 14 -17.89 0.71 12.59
N SER A 15 -18.40 0.46 13.81
CA SER A 15 -18.91 -0.86 14.19
C SER A 15 -20.07 -1.32 13.30
N PHE A 16 -20.92 -0.40 12.82
CA PHE A 16 -21.99 -0.72 11.88
C PHE A 16 -21.46 -1.02 10.48
N GLN A 17 -20.45 -0.28 10.00
CA GLN A 17 -19.82 -0.54 8.71
C GLN A 17 -19.03 -1.87 8.68
N HIS A 18 -18.42 -2.26 9.81
CA HIS A 18 -17.72 -3.54 9.94
C HIS A 18 -18.65 -4.74 10.09
N ARG A 19 -19.97 -4.54 10.27
CA ARG A 19 -20.93 -5.65 10.30
C ARG A 19 -21.12 -6.18 8.88
N MET A 20 -21.05 -7.51 8.77
CA MET A 20 -21.42 -8.18 7.53
C MET A 20 -22.85 -7.83 7.12
N SER A 21 -22.97 -7.33 5.90
CA SER A 21 -24.24 -7.15 5.21
C SER A 21 -24.89 -8.50 4.89
N TRP A 22 -26.19 -8.48 4.61
CA TRP A 22 -26.90 -9.68 4.16
C TRP A 22 -26.35 -10.19 2.83
N ARG A 23 -25.93 -9.29 1.93
CA ARG A 23 -25.34 -9.63 0.63
C ARG A 23 -24.04 -10.41 0.79
N GLU A 24 -23.22 -10.06 1.78
CA GLU A 24 -21.98 -10.78 2.08
C GLU A 24 -22.23 -12.16 2.67
N ARG A 25 -23.29 -12.32 3.50
CA ARG A 25 -23.71 -13.64 3.99
C ARG A 25 -24.14 -14.55 2.84
N VAL A 26 -25.03 -14.06 1.97
CA VAL A 26 -25.47 -14.81 0.78
C VAL A 26 -24.28 -15.16 -0.13
N ARG A 27 -23.39 -14.20 -0.39
CA ARG A 27 -22.16 -14.45 -1.17
C ARG A 27 -21.31 -15.55 -0.53
N ARG A 28 -21.11 -15.52 0.78
CA ARG A 28 -20.33 -16.56 1.50
C ARG A 28 -20.93 -17.94 1.30
N ASP A 29 -22.24 -18.08 1.46
CA ASP A 29 -22.91 -19.38 1.30
C ASP A 29 -22.79 -19.88 -0.14
N MET A 30 -22.93 -18.99 -1.13
CA MET A 30 -22.68 -19.31 -2.54
C MET A 30 -21.22 -19.74 -2.80
N LEU A 31 -20.23 -19.04 -2.22
CA LEU A 31 -18.81 -19.39 -2.39
C LEU A 31 -18.48 -20.77 -1.81
N ARG A 32 -19.06 -21.10 -0.64
CA ARG A 32 -18.92 -22.43 -0.04
C ARG A 32 -19.52 -23.52 -0.92
N MET A 33 -20.72 -23.28 -1.48
CA MET A 33 -21.34 -24.21 -2.41
C MET A 33 -20.53 -24.34 -3.71
N LEU A 34 -19.97 -23.23 -4.23
CA LEU A 34 -19.15 -23.27 -5.45
C LEU A 34 -17.88 -24.10 -5.24
N ALA A 35 -17.23 -23.95 -4.09
CA ALA A 35 -15.97 -24.63 -3.77
C ALA A 35 -16.10 -26.16 -3.67
N THR A 36 -17.31 -26.72 -3.51
CA THR A 36 -17.50 -28.18 -3.53
C THR A 36 -17.51 -28.77 -4.94
N THR A 37 -17.58 -27.91 -5.97
CA THR A 37 -17.53 -28.37 -7.37
C THR A 37 -16.11 -28.87 -7.69
N PRO A 38 -15.93 -30.10 -8.20
CA PRO A 38 -14.60 -30.58 -8.53
C PRO A 38 -14.06 -29.84 -9.76
N ILE A 39 -12.97 -29.08 -9.60
CA ILE A 39 -12.16 -28.57 -10.70
C ILE A 39 -10.95 -29.50 -10.86
N PRO A 40 -10.78 -30.17 -12.00
CA PRO A 40 -9.62 -31.04 -12.22
C PRO A 40 -8.33 -30.23 -12.05
N PRO A 41 -7.40 -30.66 -11.19
CA PRO A 41 -6.12 -30.00 -11.05
C PRO A 41 -5.36 -30.02 -12.38
N ASP A 42 -4.47 -29.06 -12.58
CA ASP A 42 -3.46 -29.20 -13.62
C ASP A 42 -2.56 -30.36 -13.26
N LEU A 43 -2.50 -31.36 -14.14
CA LEU A 43 -1.71 -32.58 -13.96
C LEU A 43 -0.26 -32.40 -14.43
N ARG A 44 0.07 -31.25 -15.02
CA ARG A 44 1.41 -30.95 -15.55
C ARG A 44 1.97 -29.62 -15.01
N PRO A 45 1.89 -29.35 -13.69
CA PRO A 45 2.49 -28.14 -13.14
C PRO A 45 4.01 -28.17 -13.36
N ARG A 46 4.59 -27.02 -13.73
CA ARG A 46 6.04 -26.85 -13.76
C ARG A 46 6.53 -26.63 -12.34
N LYS A 47 7.37 -27.53 -11.84
CA LYS A 47 7.93 -27.44 -10.49
C LYS A 47 8.68 -26.12 -10.28
N GLY A 48 8.57 -25.56 -9.09
CA GLY A 48 9.18 -24.29 -8.70
C GLY A 48 8.50 -23.05 -9.28
N THR A 49 7.28 -23.16 -9.83
CA THR A 49 6.54 -22.00 -10.36
C THR A 49 5.51 -21.47 -9.36
N PHE A 50 5.59 -20.18 -9.07
CA PHE A 50 4.75 -19.50 -8.08
C PHE A 50 3.92 -18.40 -8.72
N LEU A 51 2.65 -18.32 -8.39
CA LEU A 51 1.75 -17.20 -8.71
C LEU A 51 1.44 -16.42 -7.44
N LEU A 52 2.01 -15.24 -7.34
CA LEU A 52 1.91 -14.32 -6.22
C LEU A 52 0.74 -13.36 -6.49
N ILE A 53 -0.38 -13.55 -5.81
CA ILE A 53 -1.61 -12.79 -6.08
C ILE A 53 -1.75 -11.64 -5.09
N ARG A 54 -1.64 -10.40 -5.59
CA ARG A 54 -1.78 -9.17 -4.81
C ARG A 54 -2.61 -8.14 -5.60
N PRO A 55 -3.93 -8.02 -5.34
CA PRO A 55 -4.82 -7.14 -6.11
C PRO A 55 -4.69 -5.65 -5.74
N ASP A 56 -3.94 -5.34 -4.69
CA ASP A 56 -3.95 -4.05 -4.02
C ASP A 56 -3.21 -2.94 -4.77
N HIS A 57 -3.24 -1.75 -4.19
CA HIS A 57 -2.55 -0.58 -4.72
C HIS A 57 -1.05 -0.61 -4.40
N LEU A 58 -0.32 0.36 -4.97
CA LEU A 58 1.13 0.49 -4.90
C LEU A 58 1.75 0.28 -3.50
N GLY A 59 1.19 0.89 -2.45
CA GLY A 59 1.73 0.76 -1.08
C GLY A 59 1.66 -0.66 -0.54
N ASP A 60 0.50 -1.30 -0.68
CA ASP A 60 0.31 -2.69 -0.27
C ASP A 60 1.19 -3.66 -1.05
N MET A 61 1.48 -3.36 -2.32
CA MET A 61 2.39 -4.16 -3.14
C MET A 61 3.83 -4.01 -2.66
N LEU A 62 4.29 -2.80 -2.36
CA LEU A 62 5.63 -2.55 -1.80
C LEU A 62 5.84 -3.31 -0.49
N LEU A 63 4.86 -3.29 0.41
CA LEU A 63 4.92 -4.03 1.68
C LEU A 63 4.92 -5.56 1.51
N THR A 64 4.63 -6.05 0.30
CA THR A 64 4.73 -7.48 -0.04
C THR A 64 6.08 -7.84 -0.67
N MET A 65 6.79 -6.88 -1.27
CA MET A 65 8.07 -7.14 -1.93
C MET A 65 9.13 -7.79 -1.05
N PRO A 66 9.29 -7.46 0.25
CA PRO A 66 10.30 -8.14 1.07
C PRO A 66 10.10 -9.66 1.16
N ALA A 67 8.86 -10.14 1.14
CA ALA A 67 8.56 -11.57 1.12
C ALA A 67 8.91 -12.21 -0.24
N ILE A 68 8.65 -11.50 -1.34
CA ILE A 68 8.95 -11.96 -2.71
C ILE A 68 10.46 -12.05 -2.93
N VAL A 69 11.19 -11.01 -2.56
CA VAL A 69 12.66 -10.97 -2.64
C VAL A 69 13.27 -12.08 -1.80
N THR A 70 12.75 -12.29 -0.59
CA THR A 70 13.24 -13.36 0.29
C THR A 70 12.95 -14.74 -0.29
N LEU A 71 11.76 -14.96 -0.87
CA LEU A 71 11.43 -16.20 -1.55
C LEU A 71 12.39 -16.48 -2.71
N LYS A 72 12.64 -15.51 -3.60
CA LYS A 72 13.57 -15.67 -4.72
C LYS A 72 15.00 -15.93 -4.25
N LYS A 73 15.44 -15.26 -3.18
CA LYS A 73 16.78 -15.45 -2.60
C LYS A 73 16.98 -16.86 -2.04
N THR A 74 15.99 -17.41 -1.34
CA THR A 74 16.07 -18.77 -0.77
C THR A 74 15.79 -19.86 -1.80
N GLN A 75 15.01 -19.54 -2.84
CA GLN A 75 14.69 -20.43 -3.96
C GLN A 75 15.12 -19.82 -5.31
N PRO A 76 16.43 -19.73 -5.63
CA PRO A 76 16.88 -19.04 -6.84
C PRO A 76 16.37 -19.64 -8.16
N ALA A 77 16.08 -20.94 -8.15
CA ALA A 77 15.51 -21.66 -9.30
C ALA A 77 14.00 -21.47 -9.45
N ALA A 78 13.31 -20.85 -8.47
CA ALA A 78 11.89 -20.60 -8.55
C ALA A 78 11.57 -19.58 -9.64
N THR A 79 10.51 -19.81 -10.40
CA THR A 79 9.93 -18.83 -11.32
C THR A 79 8.75 -18.14 -10.64
N LEU A 80 8.84 -16.83 -10.45
CA LEU A 80 7.85 -16.02 -9.74
C LEU A 80 7.03 -15.19 -10.73
N TYR A 81 5.74 -15.51 -10.81
CA TYR A 81 4.73 -14.71 -11.52
C TYR A 81 4.01 -13.83 -10.50
N ALA A 82 3.91 -12.53 -10.76
CA ALA A 82 3.08 -11.63 -9.96
C ALA A 82 1.76 -11.35 -10.68
N LEU A 83 0.61 -11.65 -10.05
CA LEU A 83 -0.71 -11.34 -10.58
C LEU A 83 -1.28 -10.11 -9.85
N VAL A 84 -1.29 -8.97 -10.54
CA VAL A 84 -1.61 -7.65 -9.96
C VAL A 84 -2.55 -6.82 -10.84
N GLY A 85 -3.02 -5.69 -10.31
CA GLY A 85 -3.74 -4.71 -11.11
C GLY A 85 -2.79 -3.87 -11.96
N ASP A 86 -3.31 -3.23 -13.02
CA ASP A 86 -2.52 -2.29 -13.84
C ASP A 86 -1.95 -1.13 -13.00
N TRP A 87 -2.65 -0.73 -11.94
CA TRP A 87 -2.26 0.33 -11.00
C TRP A 87 -1.07 0.02 -10.08
N SER A 88 -0.58 -1.23 -10.02
CA SER A 88 0.58 -1.62 -9.21
C SER A 88 1.69 -2.30 -10.01
N ALA A 89 1.46 -2.57 -11.31
CA ALA A 89 2.42 -3.24 -12.18
C ALA A 89 3.79 -2.55 -12.23
N SER A 90 3.79 -1.22 -12.42
CA SER A 90 5.02 -0.42 -12.55
C SER A 90 5.94 -0.46 -11.31
N VAL A 91 5.41 -0.83 -10.15
CA VAL A 91 6.20 -1.03 -8.93
C VAL A 91 7.02 -2.30 -9.06
N ILE A 92 6.38 -3.37 -9.52
CA ILE A 92 6.92 -4.73 -9.53
C ILE A 92 7.86 -4.92 -10.71
N ASP A 93 7.59 -4.26 -11.84
CA ASP A 93 8.42 -4.33 -13.04
C ASP A 93 9.88 -3.90 -12.78
N ALA A 94 10.14 -3.13 -11.72
CA ALA A 94 11.49 -2.74 -11.32
C ALA A 94 12.28 -3.87 -10.62
N TYR A 95 11.61 -4.91 -10.11
CA TYR A 95 12.23 -5.96 -9.31
C TYR A 95 12.64 -7.16 -10.18
N PRO A 96 13.95 -7.43 -10.32
CA PRO A 96 14.44 -8.56 -11.12
C PRO A 96 14.07 -9.93 -10.52
N GLU A 97 13.66 -9.98 -9.25
CA GLU A 97 13.21 -11.21 -8.61
C GLU A 97 11.89 -11.74 -9.15
N VAL A 98 11.09 -10.90 -9.82
CA VAL A 98 9.82 -11.27 -10.45
C VAL A 98 10.05 -11.54 -11.93
N ASP A 99 9.92 -12.80 -12.33
CA ASP A 99 10.19 -13.23 -13.71
C ASP A 99 9.13 -12.73 -14.70
N GLN A 100 7.88 -12.57 -14.26
CA GLN A 100 6.82 -12.02 -15.10
C GLN A 100 5.68 -11.38 -14.29
N VAL A 101 5.30 -10.16 -14.67
CA VAL A 101 4.10 -9.48 -14.16
C VAL A 101 2.92 -9.74 -15.08
N VAL A 102 1.81 -10.21 -14.50
CA VAL A 102 0.54 -10.48 -15.18
C VAL A 102 -0.50 -9.53 -14.63
N THR A 103 -1.12 -8.72 -15.50
CA THR A 103 -2.12 -7.75 -15.09
C THR A 103 -3.54 -8.18 -15.45
N ILE A 104 -4.46 -8.03 -14.50
CA ILE A 104 -5.90 -8.26 -14.72
C ILE A 104 -6.74 -7.17 -14.04
N PRO A 105 -7.94 -6.87 -14.55
CA PRO A 105 -8.86 -5.92 -13.92
C PRO A 105 -9.53 -6.57 -12.72
N PHE A 106 -8.84 -6.62 -11.57
CA PHE A 106 -9.37 -7.20 -10.32
C PHE A 106 -10.73 -6.56 -9.93
N PRO A 107 -11.83 -7.32 -9.94
CA PRO A 107 -13.14 -6.78 -9.63
C PRO A 107 -13.20 -6.23 -8.19
N GLY A 108 -13.65 -4.98 -8.05
CA GLY A 108 -13.75 -4.30 -6.75
C GLY A 108 -12.48 -3.58 -6.29
N PHE A 109 -11.37 -3.72 -7.02
CA PHE A 109 -10.10 -3.01 -6.74
C PHE A 109 -9.81 -1.90 -7.76
N THR A 110 -10.49 -1.93 -8.91
CA THR A 110 -10.44 -0.84 -9.89
C THR A 110 -11.13 0.42 -9.35
N ARG A 111 -10.49 1.58 -9.55
CA ARG A 111 -11.07 2.91 -9.28
C ARG A 111 -11.93 3.42 -10.43
N ARG A 112 -11.99 2.71 -11.57
CA ARG A 112 -12.84 3.07 -12.71
C ARG A 112 -14.31 2.78 -12.38
N ALA A 113 -15.21 3.56 -12.96
CA ALA A 113 -16.66 3.36 -12.80
C ALA A 113 -17.05 1.92 -13.18
N LYS A 114 -17.98 1.32 -12.43
CA LYS A 114 -18.48 -0.04 -12.68
C LYS A 114 -19.26 -0.06 -14.00
N ALA A 115 -18.57 -0.36 -15.10
CA ALA A 115 -19.18 -0.37 -16.44
C ALA A 115 -19.91 -1.68 -16.79
N GLY A 116 -20.27 -2.54 -15.83
CA GLY A 116 -20.67 -3.92 -16.11
C GLY A 116 -21.89 -4.45 -15.36
N TRP A 117 -22.62 -5.35 -16.02
CA TRP A 117 -23.75 -6.14 -15.50
C TRP A 117 -23.34 -7.09 -14.36
N VAL A 118 -24.32 -7.48 -13.53
CA VAL A 118 -24.19 -8.49 -12.46
C VAL A 118 -23.89 -9.85 -13.09
N GLY A 119 -22.61 -10.23 -13.17
CA GLY A 119 -22.14 -11.45 -13.84
C GLY A 119 -20.77 -11.29 -14.52
N THR A 120 -20.41 -10.05 -14.87
CA THR A 120 -19.13 -9.70 -15.49
C THR A 120 -17.88 -10.15 -14.70
N PRO A 121 -17.84 -10.18 -13.35
CA PRO A 121 -16.64 -10.62 -12.62
C PRO A 121 -16.35 -12.12 -12.73
N TYR A 122 -17.39 -12.96 -12.82
CA TYR A 122 -17.25 -14.42 -12.82
C TYR A 122 -16.90 -14.95 -14.22
N ILE A 123 -17.49 -14.36 -15.27
CA ILE A 123 -17.11 -14.65 -16.66
C ILE A 123 -15.64 -14.26 -16.89
N GLN A 124 -15.23 -13.11 -16.36
CA GLN A 124 -13.82 -12.70 -16.38
C GLN A 124 -12.94 -13.69 -15.61
N ALA A 125 -13.35 -14.14 -14.41
CA ALA A 125 -12.59 -15.14 -13.66
C ALA A 125 -12.34 -16.42 -14.46
N TRP A 126 -13.34 -16.93 -15.18
CA TRP A 126 -13.18 -18.12 -16.02
C TRP A 126 -12.24 -17.90 -17.21
N ARG A 127 -12.31 -16.73 -17.87
CA ARG A 127 -11.40 -16.35 -18.95
C ARG A 127 -9.94 -16.29 -18.46
N TRP A 128 -9.72 -15.61 -17.32
CA TRP A 128 -8.39 -15.49 -16.73
C TRP A 128 -7.88 -16.83 -16.18
N ALA A 129 -8.74 -17.66 -15.60
CA ALA A 129 -8.40 -19.01 -15.16
C ALA A 129 -7.88 -19.88 -16.32
N ARG A 130 -8.53 -19.82 -17.50
CA ARG A 130 -8.05 -20.52 -18.71
C ARG A 130 -6.67 -20.07 -19.16
N MET A 131 -6.36 -18.77 -19.04
CA MET A 131 -5.03 -18.24 -19.34
C MET A 131 -4.01 -18.74 -18.32
N LEU A 132 -4.29 -18.61 -17.02
CA LEU A 132 -3.41 -19.04 -15.93
C LEU A 132 -3.14 -20.55 -15.98
N ARG A 133 -4.14 -21.37 -16.33
CA ARG A 133 -3.97 -22.82 -16.49
C ARG A 133 -2.93 -23.18 -17.56
N LYS A 134 -2.81 -22.37 -18.63
CA LYS A 134 -1.79 -22.58 -19.68
C LYS A 134 -0.37 -22.23 -19.23
N MET A 135 -0.21 -21.52 -18.11
CA MET A 135 1.10 -21.19 -17.55
C MET A 135 1.68 -22.34 -16.73
N HIS A 136 0.90 -23.40 -16.45
CA HIS A 136 1.31 -24.58 -15.72
C HIS A 136 1.94 -24.25 -14.35
N ILE A 137 1.24 -23.41 -13.59
CA ILE A 137 1.68 -22.93 -12.28
C ILE A 137 1.50 -24.06 -11.24
N GLU A 138 2.52 -24.28 -10.41
CA GLU A 138 2.48 -25.25 -9.32
C GLU A 138 1.80 -24.68 -8.07
N THR A 139 2.20 -23.47 -7.66
CA THR A 139 1.77 -22.89 -6.39
C THR A 139 1.20 -21.49 -6.58
N ALA A 140 0.02 -21.22 -6.01
CA ALA A 140 -0.51 -19.87 -5.86
C ALA A 140 -0.45 -19.43 -4.39
N VAL A 141 0.05 -18.22 -4.15
CA VAL A 141 0.11 -17.60 -2.82
C VAL A 141 -0.80 -16.37 -2.80
N ILE A 142 -1.80 -16.38 -1.94
CA ILE A 142 -2.80 -15.31 -1.80
C ILE A 142 -2.31 -14.31 -0.76
N LEU A 143 -1.59 -13.28 -1.22
CA LEU A 143 -0.83 -12.38 -0.33
C LEU A 143 -1.72 -11.40 0.43
N ARG A 144 -2.94 -11.14 -0.05
CA ARG A 144 -3.95 -10.38 0.70
C ARG A 144 -4.88 -11.34 1.47
N PRO A 145 -4.96 -11.25 2.81
CA PRO A 145 -5.67 -12.25 3.62
C PRO A 145 -7.12 -12.51 3.23
N ASP A 146 -7.89 -11.46 2.92
CA ASP A 146 -9.32 -11.52 2.61
C ASP A 146 -9.63 -11.62 1.10
N HIS A 147 -8.64 -11.89 0.27
CA HIS A 147 -8.83 -11.90 -1.18
C HIS A 147 -9.40 -13.22 -1.71
N TRP A 148 -10.67 -13.48 -1.39
CA TRP A 148 -11.40 -14.68 -1.82
C TRP A 148 -11.48 -14.82 -3.34
N TRP A 149 -11.57 -13.71 -4.08
CA TRP A 149 -11.73 -13.77 -5.54
C TRP A 149 -10.46 -14.28 -6.24
N GLY A 150 -9.28 -13.88 -5.76
CA GLY A 150 -8.01 -14.42 -6.26
C GLY A 150 -7.79 -15.88 -5.87
N ALA A 151 -8.21 -16.28 -4.66
CA ALA A 151 -8.20 -17.69 -4.26
C ALA A 151 -9.12 -18.55 -5.16
N MET A 152 -10.34 -18.06 -5.42
CA MET A 152 -11.28 -18.68 -6.37
C MET A 152 -10.70 -18.73 -7.79
N LEU A 153 -10.02 -17.68 -8.25
CA LEU A 153 -9.37 -17.66 -9.56
C LEU A 153 -8.26 -18.72 -9.67
N ALA A 154 -7.41 -18.85 -8.65
CA ALA A 154 -6.38 -19.89 -8.59
C ALA A 154 -6.98 -21.30 -8.58
N TRP A 155 -8.08 -21.49 -7.86
CA TRP A 155 -8.84 -22.74 -7.85
C TRP A 155 -9.46 -23.06 -9.23
N LEU A 156 -10.11 -22.08 -9.89
CA LEU A 156 -10.65 -22.24 -11.24
C LEU A 156 -9.57 -22.55 -12.28
N ALA A 157 -8.36 -22.01 -12.10
CA ALA A 157 -7.21 -22.31 -12.95
C ALA A 157 -6.71 -23.76 -12.76
N GLY A 158 -7.12 -24.44 -11.69
CA GLY A 158 -6.67 -25.79 -11.36
C GLY A 158 -5.25 -25.83 -10.77
N ILE A 159 -4.75 -24.72 -10.22
CA ILE A 159 -3.41 -24.68 -9.61
C ILE A 159 -3.41 -25.61 -8.40
N PRO A 160 -2.51 -26.62 -8.32
CA PRO A 160 -2.62 -27.68 -7.32
C PRO A 160 -2.38 -27.20 -5.90
N ASN A 161 -1.37 -26.36 -5.65
CA ASN A 161 -1.08 -25.81 -4.32
C ASN A 161 -1.59 -24.37 -4.23
N ARG A 162 -2.44 -24.07 -3.24
CA ARG A 162 -3.06 -22.76 -3.04
C ARG A 162 -2.96 -22.39 -1.57
N VAL A 163 -2.07 -21.45 -1.26
CA VAL A 163 -1.70 -21.06 0.10
C VAL A 163 -2.27 -19.68 0.42
N GLY A 164 -2.88 -19.55 1.60
CA GLY A 164 -3.48 -18.30 2.06
C GLY A 164 -3.87 -18.37 3.53
N TYR A 165 -4.70 -17.43 3.97
CA TYR A 165 -5.18 -17.38 5.35
C TYR A 165 -6.54 -18.04 5.55
N ASP A 166 -6.75 -18.63 6.72
CA ASP A 166 -7.99 -19.26 7.15
C ASP A 166 -9.07 -18.22 7.48
N LEU A 167 -9.59 -17.57 6.44
CA LEU A 167 -10.75 -16.70 6.50
C LEU A 167 -11.97 -17.38 5.85
N PRO A 168 -13.19 -17.22 6.41
CA PRO A 168 -14.38 -17.94 5.95
C PRO A 168 -14.70 -17.86 4.45
N ASP A 169 -14.37 -16.73 3.81
CA ASP A 169 -14.64 -16.50 2.38
C ASP A 169 -13.50 -17.01 1.49
N VAL A 170 -12.30 -17.23 2.04
CA VAL A 170 -11.07 -17.56 1.29
C VAL A 170 -10.73 -19.05 1.42
N LYS A 171 -10.77 -19.59 2.64
CA LYS A 171 -10.47 -20.98 2.99
C LYS A 171 -11.07 -22.01 2.03
N PRO A 172 -12.34 -21.90 1.58
CA PRO A 172 -12.93 -22.90 0.71
C PRO A 172 -12.14 -23.14 -0.60
N PHE A 173 -11.34 -22.18 -1.04
CA PHE A 173 -10.57 -22.28 -2.28
C PHE A 173 -9.09 -22.61 -2.06
N LEU A 174 -8.63 -22.77 -0.82
CA LEU A 174 -7.23 -23.05 -0.50
C LEU A 174 -6.97 -24.55 -0.37
N THR A 175 -5.73 -25.00 -0.60
CA THR A 175 -5.27 -26.32 -0.16
C THR A 175 -4.58 -26.25 1.19
N GLU A 176 -3.92 -25.12 1.48
CA GLU A 176 -3.24 -24.86 2.73
C GLU A 176 -3.70 -23.51 3.26
N ALA A 177 -4.24 -23.51 4.47
CA ALA A 177 -4.75 -22.32 5.13
C ALA A 177 -3.99 -22.09 6.45
N LEU A 178 -3.26 -20.99 6.52
CA LEU A 178 -2.57 -20.56 7.74
C LEU A 178 -3.52 -19.84 8.69
N PRO A 179 -3.26 -19.84 10.01
CA PRO A 179 -4.04 -19.06 10.97
C PRO A 179 -4.09 -17.59 10.55
N ALA A 180 -5.31 -17.05 10.42
CA ALA A 180 -5.52 -15.67 10.01
C ALA A 180 -4.90 -14.69 11.03
N PRO A 181 -4.31 -13.58 10.58
CA PRO A 181 -3.86 -12.52 11.49
C PRO A 181 -5.07 -11.97 12.26
N VAL A 182 -4.87 -11.65 13.54
CA VAL A 182 -5.97 -11.25 14.44
C VAL A 182 -6.57 -9.92 13.98
N ARG A 183 -7.77 -9.97 13.40
CA ARG A 183 -8.55 -8.79 13.02
C ARG A 183 -9.47 -8.36 14.16
N SER A 184 -8.92 -7.80 15.23
CA SER A 184 -9.75 -7.16 16.26
C SER A 184 -9.68 -5.62 16.16
N PRO A 185 -10.74 -4.97 15.66
CA PRO A 185 -10.83 -3.51 15.68
C PRO A 185 -10.93 -2.95 17.11
N MET A 186 -11.20 -3.78 18.14
CA MET A 186 -11.52 -3.34 19.51
C MET A 186 -10.66 -3.94 20.63
N LYS A 187 -9.71 -4.85 20.35
CA LYS A 187 -8.80 -5.39 21.37
C LYS A 187 -7.34 -5.22 20.94
N ALA A 188 -6.50 -4.85 21.90
CA ALA A 188 -5.04 -4.78 21.80
C ALA A 188 -4.39 -6.17 21.77
N VAL A 189 -4.91 -7.07 20.95
CA VAL A 189 -4.25 -8.33 20.61
C VAL A 189 -3.40 -8.05 19.37
N GLU A 190 -2.15 -8.50 19.41
CA GLU A 190 -1.06 -8.23 18.45
C GLU A 190 -1.56 -8.11 17.01
N ARG A 191 -1.62 -6.86 16.53
CA ARG A 191 -1.94 -6.55 15.14
C ARG A 191 -0.66 -6.73 14.35
N GLU A 192 -0.62 -7.76 13.52
CA GLU A 192 0.57 -8.11 12.75
C GLU A 192 0.73 -7.21 11.53
N HIS A 193 1.96 -6.73 11.29
CA HIS A 193 2.29 -5.91 10.13
C HIS A 193 2.16 -6.70 8.82
N SER A 194 1.71 -6.06 7.74
CA SER A 194 1.48 -6.70 6.43
C SER A 194 2.72 -7.38 5.81
N VAL A 195 3.93 -6.87 6.12
CA VAL A 195 5.20 -7.51 5.73
C VAL A 195 5.35 -8.87 6.43
N VAL A 196 5.12 -8.92 7.74
CA VAL A 196 5.21 -10.16 8.53
C VAL A 196 4.16 -11.17 8.07
N GLN A 197 2.94 -10.70 7.77
CA GLN A 197 1.92 -11.53 7.15
C GLN A 197 2.41 -12.16 5.84
N SER A 198 3.02 -11.35 4.96
CA SER A 198 3.55 -11.84 3.68
C SER A 198 4.70 -12.83 3.86
N LEU A 199 5.61 -12.59 4.83
CA LEU A 199 6.71 -13.50 5.16
C LEU A 199 6.22 -14.84 5.69
N ARG A 200 5.17 -14.84 6.53
CA ARG A 200 4.57 -16.06 7.07
C ARG A 200 4.01 -16.97 5.97
N LEU A 201 3.40 -16.40 4.93
CA LEU A 201 2.84 -17.17 3.81
C LEU A 201 3.90 -17.91 2.99
N ILE A 202 5.16 -17.45 3.01
CA ILE A 202 6.27 -18.04 2.27
C ILE A 202 7.23 -18.85 3.15
N GLN A 203 6.99 -18.90 4.47
CA GLN A 203 7.85 -19.54 5.46
C GLN A 203 8.14 -21.01 5.17
N GLN A 204 7.19 -21.75 4.59
CA GLN A 204 7.38 -23.16 4.23
C GLN A 204 8.51 -23.39 3.20
N TRP A 205 8.83 -22.38 2.37
CA TRP A 205 9.91 -22.45 1.38
C TRP A 205 11.19 -21.76 1.83
N THR A 206 11.11 -20.86 2.81
CA THR A 206 12.24 -20.05 3.25
C THR A 206 12.81 -20.45 4.60
N GLY A 207 12.09 -21.25 5.37
CA GLY A 207 12.34 -21.40 6.80
C GLY A 207 11.88 -20.15 7.57
N GLU A 208 12.11 -20.17 8.88
CA GLU A 208 11.83 -19.04 9.76
C GLU A 208 12.75 -17.85 9.43
N ILE A 209 12.15 -16.67 9.31
CA ILE A 209 12.83 -15.43 8.96
C ILE A 209 12.61 -14.45 10.11
N ASP A 210 13.70 -13.89 10.63
CA ASP A 210 13.61 -12.76 11.56
C ASP A 210 13.18 -11.49 10.79
N PRO A 211 11.97 -10.95 11.04
CA PRO A 211 11.48 -9.78 10.33
C PRO A 211 12.37 -8.55 10.52
N ASN A 212 13.12 -8.45 11.61
CA ASN A 212 14.00 -7.29 11.87
C ASN A 212 15.19 -7.21 10.91
N GLN A 213 15.55 -8.32 10.27
CA GLN A 213 16.63 -8.38 9.28
C GLN A 213 16.15 -8.06 7.86
N ILE A 214 14.83 -7.99 7.67
CA ILE A 214 14.21 -7.76 6.37
C ILE A 214 14.06 -6.27 6.14
N LYS A 215 14.68 -5.77 5.06
CA LYS A 215 14.60 -4.36 4.67
C LYS A 215 13.62 -4.18 3.52
N LEU A 216 12.86 -3.09 3.55
CA LEU A 216 12.12 -2.62 2.39
C LEU A 216 13.09 -1.81 1.51
N THR A 217 13.27 -2.24 0.27
CA THR A 217 14.14 -1.58 -0.71
C THR A 217 13.44 -1.52 -2.07
N TYR A 218 13.84 -0.55 -2.90
CA TYR A 218 13.37 -0.43 -4.28
C TYR A 218 14.58 -0.28 -5.23
N PRO A 219 14.65 -1.02 -6.35
CA PRO A 219 15.72 -0.86 -7.34
C PRO A 219 15.68 0.52 -8.00
N ILE A 220 16.77 1.29 -7.89
CA ILE A 220 16.89 2.62 -8.49
C ILE A 220 17.88 2.54 -9.66
N PHE A 221 17.40 2.85 -10.87
CA PHE A 221 18.22 2.78 -12.08
C PHE A 221 18.98 4.09 -12.31
N PRO A 222 20.19 4.05 -12.91
CA PRO A 222 20.95 5.26 -13.25
C PRO A 222 20.16 6.26 -14.11
N SER A 223 19.36 5.76 -15.07
CA SER A 223 18.50 6.60 -15.91
C SER A 223 17.45 7.39 -15.13
N ASP A 224 16.94 6.83 -14.02
CA ASP A 224 15.99 7.55 -13.15
C ASP A 224 16.69 8.68 -12.39
N ARG A 225 17.93 8.44 -11.95
CA ARG A 225 18.77 9.48 -11.29
C ARG A 225 19.14 10.60 -12.25
N GLU A 226 19.54 10.26 -13.48
CA GLU A 226 19.86 11.23 -14.54
C GLU A 226 18.64 12.09 -14.87
N TYR A 227 17.48 11.47 -15.07
CA TYR A 227 16.23 12.20 -15.28
C TYR A 227 15.93 13.19 -14.15
N ILE A 228 16.04 12.75 -12.89
CA ILE A 228 15.81 13.63 -11.75
C ILE A 228 16.85 14.75 -11.66
N ALA A 229 18.13 14.48 -11.92
CA ALA A 229 19.15 15.52 -11.95
C ALA A 229 18.83 16.61 -12.98
N ASP A 230 18.43 16.21 -14.20
CA ASP A 230 18.04 17.13 -15.26
C ASP A 230 16.75 17.89 -14.90
N ARG A 231 15.75 17.22 -14.33
CA ARG A 231 14.51 17.88 -13.88
C ARG A 231 14.78 18.91 -12.79
N LEU A 232 15.64 18.61 -11.82
CA LEU A 232 16.04 19.55 -10.76
C LEU A 232 16.81 20.74 -11.32
N ALA A 233 17.72 20.52 -12.27
CA ALA A 233 18.45 21.60 -12.94
C ALA A 233 17.50 22.53 -13.71
N ASN A 234 16.50 21.98 -14.39
CA ASN A 234 15.49 22.76 -15.14
C ASN A 234 14.60 23.65 -14.26
N VAL A 235 14.55 23.41 -12.94
CA VAL A 235 13.81 24.24 -11.98
C VAL A 235 14.73 25.07 -11.08
N ASP A 236 16.01 25.20 -11.49
CA ASP A 236 17.06 25.97 -10.84
C ASP A 236 17.45 25.46 -9.44
N ILE A 237 17.44 24.14 -9.25
CA ILE A 237 17.91 23.50 -8.02
C ILE A 237 19.28 22.88 -8.27
N PRO A 238 20.36 23.44 -7.68
CA PRO A 238 21.70 22.89 -7.87
C PRO A 238 21.90 21.58 -7.09
N PRO A 239 22.80 20.70 -7.54
CA PRO A 239 23.07 19.41 -6.90
C PRO A 239 23.53 19.47 -5.44
N THR A 240 23.93 20.63 -4.92
CA THR A 240 24.34 20.83 -3.52
C THR A 240 23.21 21.33 -2.63
N LYS A 241 22.07 21.78 -3.18
CA LYS A 241 20.96 22.32 -2.40
C LYS A 241 20.24 21.20 -1.65
N LYS A 242 19.94 21.42 -0.37
CA LYS A 242 19.11 20.51 0.42
C LYS A 242 17.70 20.48 -0.16
N LEU A 243 17.08 19.30 -0.15
CA LEU A 243 15.74 19.10 -0.68
C LEU A 243 14.81 18.56 0.40
N VAL A 244 13.62 19.15 0.50
CA VAL A 244 12.51 18.58 1.26
C VAL A 244 11.41 18.25 0.28
N VAL A 245 10.92 17.02 0.32
CA VAL A 245 9.85 16.59 -0.57
C VAL A 245 8.57 16.35 0.23
N ILE A 246 7.48 16.95 -0.20
CA ILE A 246 6.15 16.83 0.42
C ILE A 246 5.23 16.16 -0.60
N HIS A 247 4.58 15.07 -0.20
CA HIS A 247 3.52 14.42 -0.95
C HIS A 247 2.19 14.64 -0.22
N PRO A 248 1.45 15.72 -0.47
CA PRO A 248 0.23 16.04 0.29
C PRO A 248 -0.97 15.18 -0.14
N GLY A 249 -0.87 14.52 -1.30
CA GLY A 249 -1.91 13.69 -1.91
C GLY A 249 -2.24 12.44 -1.11
N ALA A 250 -3.50 12.00 -1.20
CA ALA A 250 -3.97 10.74 -0.63
C ALA A 250 -5.16 10.20 -1.41
N GLY A 251 -5.30 8.87 -1.42
CA GLY A 251 -6.37 8.16 -2.13
C GLY A 251 -7.78 8.39 -1.60
N THR A 252 -7.94 9.16 -0.51
CA THR A 252 -9.23 9.56 0.05
C THR A 252 -9.10 10.90 0.76
N GLN A 253 -10.14 11.72 0.71
CA GLN A 253 -10.20 13.01 1.41
C GLN A 253 -10.01 12.90 2.93
N PHE A 254 -10.39 11.77 3.55
CA PHE A 254 -10.24 11.55 4.99
C PHE A 254 -8.79 11.29 5.43
N LYS A 255 -7.87 11.14 4.46
CA LYS A 255 -6.43 11.04 4.65
C LYS A 255 -5.68 12.30 4.20
N ARG A 256 -6.39 13.34 3.75
CA ARG A 256 -5.75 14.59 3.32
C ARG A 256 -5.63 15.53 4.51
N TRP A 257 -4.44 16.08 4.71
CA TRP A 257 -4.21 17.12 5.70
C TRP A 257 -4.51 18.51 5.10
N LEU A 258 -4.64 19.53 5.94
CA LEU A 258 -5.06 20.86 5.49
C LEU A 258 -3.97 21.55 4.67
N PRO A 259 -4.31 22.22 3.54
CA PRO A 259 -3.32 22.96 2.76
C PRO A 259 -2.57 24.02 3.56
N GLU A 260 -3.27 24.73 4.46
CA GLU A 260 -2.67 25.73 5.36
C GLU A 260 -1.60 25.11 6.26
N HIS A 261 -1.84 23.90 6.74
CA HIS A 261 -0.89 23.21 7.61
C HIS A 261 0.34 22.73 6.83
N TRP A 262 0.16 22.24 5.61
CA TRP A 262 1.27 21.91 4.72
C TRP A 262 2.13 23.14 4.41
N ALA A 263 1.51 24.28 4.11
CA ALA A 263 2.21 25.53 3.83
C ALA A 263 3.06 25.99 5.02
N ILE A 264 2.49 25.98 6.24
CA ILE A 264 3.22 26.33 7.47
C ILE A 264 4.45 25.42 7.68
N VAL A 265 4.32 24.11 7.44
CA VAL A 265 5.44 23.17 7.57
C VAL A 265 6.48 23.42 6.48
N ALA A 266 6.04 23.58 5.23
CA ALA A 266 6.91 23.84 4.10
C ALA A 266 7.76 25.10 4.28
N ASP A 267 7.15 26.22 4.66
CA ASP A 267 7.85 27.49 4.90
C ASP A 267 8.88 27.36 6.03
N ARG A 268 8.50 26.73 7.15
CA ARG A 268 9.42 26.52 8.27
C ARG A 268 10.60 25.63 7.90
N LEU A 269 10.39 24.62 7.06
CA LEU A 269 11.47 23.75 6.60
C LEU A 269 12.38 24.45 5.60
N ALA A 270 11.83 25.28 4.71
CA ALA A 270 12.60 26.11 3.80
C ALA A 270 13.58 27.01 4.59
N GLU A 271 13.08 27.70 5.61
CA GLU A 271 13.88 28.60 6.46
C GLU A 271 14.90 27.85 7.32
N ARG A 272 14.47 26.80 8.03
CA ARG A 272 15.30 26.14 9.04
C ARG A 272 16.40 25.27 8.44
N LEU A 273 16.17 24.71 7.26
CA LEU A 273 17.12 23.80 6.61
C LEU A 273 17.86 24.47 5.45
N ASP A 274 17.49 25.70 5.07
CA ASP A 274 17.90 26.33 3.81
C ASP A 274 17.70 25.37 2.62
N ALA A 275 16.49 24.81 2.53
CA ALA A 275 16.15 23.74 1.58
C ALA A 275 15.16 24.22 0.52
N SER A 276 15.27 23.66 -0.69
CA SER A 276 14.22 23.77 -1.70
C SER A 276 13.06 22.84 -1.36
N ILE A 277 11.83 23.35 -1.47
CA ILE A 277 10.61 22.58 -1.22
C ILE A 277 10.03 22.08 -2.53
N LEU A 278 9.91 20.76 -2.66
CA LEU A 278 9.27 20.11 -3.79
C LEU A 278 7.99 19.40 -3.35
N PHE A 279 6.98 19.46 -4.20
CA PHE A 279 5.73 18.77 -4.03
C PHE A 279 5.58 17.68 -5.10
N THR A 280 5.22 16.48 -4.68
CA THR A 280 4.96 15.34 -5.58
C THR A 280 3.49 14.95 -5.51
N GLY A 281 2.99 14.37 -6.60
CA GLY A 281 1.59 13.99 -6.77
C GLY A 281 1.33 13.46 -8.17
N SER A 282 0.13 12.96 -8.40
CA SER A 282 -0.37 12.75 -9.77
C SER A 282 -0.87 14.04 -10.40
N ASP A 283 -1.10 14.06 -11.72
CA ASP A 283 -1.75 15.18 -12.42
C ASP A 283 -3.09 15.58 -11.76
N GLN A 284 -3.84 14.59 -11.27
CA GLN A 284 -5.13 14.79 -10.60
C GLN A 284 -4.99 15.47 -9.23
N GLU A 285 -3.81 15.41 -8.62
CA GLU A 285 -3.50 16.02 -7.33
C GLU A 285 -2.82 17.38 -7.47
N HIS A 286 -2.37 17.75 -8.68
CA HIS A 286 -1.73 19.04 -8.94
C HIS A 286 -2.57 20.24 -8.47
N PRO A 287 -3.89 20.32 -8.71
CA PRO A 287 -4.70 21.44 -8.21
C PRO A 287 -4.70 21.56 -6.68
N GLU A 288 -4.64 20.44 -5.94
CA GLU A 288 -4.57 20.47 -4.47
C GLU A 288 -3.19 20.90 -3.98
N ILE A 289 -2.12 20.55 -4.72
CA ILE A 289 -0.76 21.01 -4.43
C ILE A 289 -0.65 22.52 -4.64
N LEU A 290 -1.25 23.07 -5.70
CA LEU A 290 -1.24 24.52 -5.94
C LEU A 290 -1.89 25.29 -4.79
N LYS A 291 -2.97 24.78 -4.18
CA LYS A 291 -3.58 25.39 -2.98
C LYS A 291 -2.62 25.47 -1.79
N VAL A 292 -1.67 24.55 -1.68
CA VAL A 292 -0.61 24.61 -0.66
C VAL A 292 0.37 25.72 -1.03
N ILE A 293 0.87 25.70 -2.25
CA ILE A 293 1.89 26.65 -2.75
C ILE A 293 1.37 28.09 -2.67
N GLU A 294 0.11 28.34 -3.01
CA GLU A 294 -0.54 29.67 -2.91
C GLU A 294 -0.58 30.22 -1.47
N LYS A 295 -0.48 29.36 -0.46
CA LYS A 295 -0.49 29.74 0.97
C LYS A 295 0.91 29.83 1.57
N MET A 296 1.95 29.48 0.80
CA MET A 296 3.33 29.56 1.23
C MET A 296 3.88 30.97 1.05
N HIS A 297 4.87 31.32 1.88
CA HIS A 297 5.68 32.52 1.72
C HIS A 297 6.97 32.25 0.93
N HIS A 298 7.47 31.01 0.96
CA HIS A 298 8.66 30.59 0.22
C HIS A 298 8.29 29.90 -1.10
N ARG A 299 9.26 29.81 -2.03
CA ARG A 299 9.05 29.13 -3.33
C ARG A 299 8.85 27.63 -3.12
N GLY A 300 7.65 27.13 -3.46
CA GLY A 300 7.35 25.71 -3.62
C GLY A 300 7.30 25.31 -5.09
N ILE A 301 7.86 24.14 -5.43
CA ILE A 301 7.87 23.62 -6.81
C ILE A 301 7.03 22.35 -6.87
N SER A 302 6.02 22.32 -7.74
CA SER A 302 5.26 21.10 -8.00
C SER A 302 5.90 20.29 -9.13
N LEU A 303 6.18 19.02 -8.86
CA LEU A 303 6.52 17.98 -9.84
C LEU A 303 5.39 16.96 -9.95
N ALA A 304 4.14 17.39 -9.75
CA ALA A 304 3.00 16.49 -9.87
C ALA A 304 2.83 16.05 -11.33
N GLY A 305 2.75 14.75 -11.57
CA GLY A 305 2.67 14.19 -12.93
C GLY A 305 4.02 14.06 -13.66
N ASP A 306 5.07 14.71 -13.16
CA ASP A 306 6.38 14.76 -13.83
C ASP A 306 7.24 13.48 -13.67
N THR A 307 6.84 12.55 -12.80
CA THR A 307 7.65 11.38 -12.45
C THR A 307 6.88 10.07 -12.61
N ASN A 308 7.53 9.06 -13.19
CA ASN A 308 7.11 7.67 -13.01
C ASN A 308 7.52 7.15 -11.61
N VAL A 309 7.23 5.88 -11.30
CA VAL A 309 7.54 5.29 -9.97
C VAL A 309 9.05 5.28 -9.68
N GLY A 310 9.88 4.82 -10.63
CA GLY A 310 11.34 4.76 -10.44
C GLY A 310 11.97 6.13 -10.27
N GLN A 311 11.57 7.10 -11.10
CA GLN A 311 11.97 8.51 -10.99
C GLN A 311 11.54 9.13 -9.67
N LEU A 312 10.34 8.79 -9.17
CA LEU A 312 9.89 9.26 -7.86
C LEU A 312 10.76 8.72 -6.71
N VAL A 313 11.18 7.45 -6.79
CA VAL A 313 12.12 6.88 -5.81
C VAL A 313 13.48 7.57 -5.90
N ALA A 314 14.00 7.82 -7.10
CA ALA A 314 15.24 8.56 -7.30
C ALA A 314 15.18 10.00 -6.75
N LEU A 315 14.02 10.66 -6.87
CA LEU A 315 13.79 11.97 -6.24
C LEU A 315 13.82 11.88 -4.72
N TYR A 316 13.18 10.85 -4.14
CA TYR A 316 13.18 10.63 -2.70
C TYR A 316 14.59 10.29 -2.17
N GLU A 317 15.38 9.52 -2.90
CA GLU A 317 16.79 9.23 -2.56
C GLU A 317 17.62 10.53 -2.42
N ARG A 318 17.30 11.56 -3.22
CA ARG A 318 17.97 12.86 -3.18
C ARG A 318 17.49 13.78 -2.06
N ALA A 319 16.36 13.48 -1.42
CA ALA A 319 15.75 14.32 -0.40
C ALA A 319 16.41 14.16 0.98
N GLU A 320 16.36 15.23 1.79
CA GLU A 320 16.73 15.19 3.20
C GLU A 320 15.68 14.43 4.02
N ILE A 321 14.42 14.64 3.66
CA ILE A 321 13.26 14.07 4.32
C ILE A 321 12.05 14.12 3.38
N VAL A 322 11.17 13.12 3.49
CA VAL A 322 9.90 13.07 2.77
C VAL A 322 8.73 13.09 3.74
N LEU A 323 7.75 13.96 3.49
CA LEU A 323 6.56 14.11 4.32
C LEU A 323 5.30 13.78 3.53
N GLY A 324 4.30 13.19 4.19
CA GLY A 324 2.98 13.03 3.60
C GLY A 324 2.03 12.19 4.45
N PRO A 325 0.79 11.98 3.98
CA PRO A 325 -0.14 11.07 4.63
C PRO A 325 0.21 9.62 4.32
N ASP A 326 -0.50 8.69 4.99
CA ASP A 326 -0.37 7.25 4.76
C ASP A 326 -0.77 6.83 3.33
N SER A 327 0.24 6.78 2.45
CA SER A 327 0.08 6.64 1.02
C SER A 327 1.22 5.79 0.43
N GLY A 328 0.99 5.23 -0.75
CA GLY A 328 1.98 4.44 -1.47
C GLY A 328 3.32 5.16 -1.70
N PRO A 329 3.32 6.44 -2.13
CA PRO A 329 4.54 7.23 -2.29
C PRO A 329 5.41 7.33 -1.04
N LEU A 330 4.80 7.41 0.14
CA LEU A 330 5.56 7.44 1.40
C LEU A 330 6.24 6.10 1.71
N HIS A 331 5.68 4.97 1.27
CA HIS A 331 6.39 3.68 1.32
C HIS A 331 7.54 3.59 0.31
N LEU A 332 7.45 4.25 -0.85
CA LEU A 332 8.59 4.39 -1.76
C LEU A 332 9.71 5.21 -1.14
N ALA A 333 9.39 6.28 -0.42
CA ALA A 333 10.38 7.08 0.29
C ALA A 333 11.12 6.24 1.35
N VAL A 334 10.40 5.41 2.12
CA VAL A 334 11.02 4.42 3.03
C VAL A 334 11.94 3.47 2.25
N ALA A 335 11.47 2.94 1.11
CA ALA A 335 12.23 2.01 0.28
C ALA A 335 13.48 2.62 -0.37
N SER A 336 13.49 3.94 -0.60
CA SER A 336 14.68 4.71 -1.03
C SER A 336 15.71 4.90 0.08
N GLY A 337 15.34 4.59 1.33
CA GLY A 337 16.17 4.79 2.50
C GLY A 337 16.19 6.23 3.00
N THR A 338 15.26 7.09 2.61
CA THR A 338 15.19 8.49 3.08
C THR A 338 14.36 8.58 4.36
N PRO A 339 14.74 9.43 5.35
CA PRO A 339 13.89 9.69 6.52
C PRO A 339 12.49 10.15 6.13
N THR A 340 11.49 9.75 6.90
CA THR A 340 10.08 10.06 6.57
C THR A 340 9.27 10.49 7.78
N VAL A 341 8.28 11.35 7.53
CA VAL A 341 7.21 11.65 8.50
C VAL A 341 5.86 11.34 7.86
N HIS A 342 5.14 10.40 8.46
CA HIS A 342 3.86 9.90 7.96
C HIS A 342 2.70 10.40 8.83
N LEU A 343 1.70 11.00 8.21
CA LEU A 343 0.47 11.42 8.89
C LEU A 343 -0.62 10.35 8.72
N TYR A 344 -0.98 9.67 9.81
CA TYR A 344 -2.01 8.64 9.80
C TYR A 344 -3.35 9.18 10.29
N GLY A 345 -4.38 8.98 9.45
CA GLY A 345 -5.77 9.33 9.73
C GLY A 345 -6.60 8.12 10.20
N PRO A 346 -7.38 7.46 9.33
CA PRO A 346 -8.26 6.35 9.72
C PRO A 346 -7.58 4.96 9.74
N ALA A 347 -6.48 4.78 9.01
CA ALA A 347 -5.80 3.50 8.85
C ALA A 347 -4.92 3.17 10.06
N ASP A 348 -4.65 1.88 10.26
CA ASP A 348 -3.82 1.40 11.36
C ASP A 348 -2.32 1.36 10.99
N PRO A 349 -1.47 2.20 11.63
CA PRO A 349 -0.03 2.15 11.40
C PRO A 349 0.63 0.87 11.90
N ALA A 350 0.01 0.09 12.80
CA ALA A 350 0.57 -1.20 13.19
C ALA A 350 0.50 -2.23 12.04
N MET A 351 -0.47 -2.10 11.14
CA MET A 351 -0.66 -3.01 10.01
C MET A 351 0.05 -2.56 8.74
N PHE A 352 0.08 -1.24 8.50
CA PHE A 352 0.52 -0.63 7.24
C PHE A 352 1.49 0.53 7.47
N GLY A 353 2.21 0.51 8.59
CA GLY A 353 3.23 1.50 8.93
C GLY A 353 4.41 1.48 7.96
N PRO A 354 5.31 2.47 8.05
CA PRO A 354 6.61 2.36 7.39
C PRO A 354 7.36 1.11 7.91
N TRP A 355 7.94 0.34 7.00
CA TRP A 355 8.76 -0.81 7.35
C TRP A 355 10.24 -0.43 7.35
N GLY A 356 10.79 -0.15 8.54
CA GLY A 356 12.16 0.28 8.73
C GLY A 356 12.39 0.76 10.17
N ASP A 357 13.50 1.46 10.40
CA ASP A 357 13.83 2.01 11.72
C ASP A 357 12.78 3.04 12.17
N PRO A 358 12.07 2.82 13.30
CA PRO A 358 11.06 3.75 13.80
C PRO A 358 11.62 5.09 14.30
N ALA A 359 12.93 5.18 14.55
CA ALA A 359 13.59 6.46 14.83
C ALA A 359 13.71 7.32 13.55
N ARG A 360 13.83 6.67 12.40
CA ARG A 360 14.02 7.29 11.09
C ARG A 360 12.72 7.54 10.33
N HIS A 361 11.75 6.65 10.48
CA HIS A 361 10.44 6.73 9.83
C HIS A 361 9.35 6.96 10.86
N ILE A 362 9.03 8.24 11.09
CA ILE A 362 8.18 8.64 12.21
C ILE A 362 6.72 8.67 11.77
N VAL A 363 5.87 8.04 12.58
CA VAL A 363 4.41 8.02 12.41
C VAL A 363 3.76 9.00 13.38
N LEU A 364 2.90 9.87 12.86
CA LEU A 364 2.07 10.77 13.65
C LEU A 364 0.59 10.40 13.53
N THR A 365 -0.11 10.46 14.66
CA THR A 365 -1.56 10.32 14.76
C THR A 365 -2.08 11.42 15.68
N SER A 366 -3.33 11.85 15.54
CA SER A 366 -3.92 12.84 16.46
C SER A 366 -4.29 12.29 17.84
N GLY A 367 -4.19 10.97 18.06
CA GLY A 367 -4.61 10.33 19.30
C GLY A 367 -6.13 10.36 19.57
N ILE A 368 -6.97 10.67 18.57
CA ILE A 368 -8.43 10.57 18.75
C ILE A 368 -8.82 9.12 19.07
N ALA A 369 -9.68 8.92 20.06
CA ALA A 369 -9.95 7.58 20.59
C ALA A 369 -10.59 6.60 19.58
N CYS A 370 -11.18 7.07 18.48
CA CYS A 370 -11.71 6.19 17.43
C CYS A 370 -10.62 5.66 16.46
N HIS A 371 -9.38 6.14 16.57
CA HIS A 371 -8.27 5.68 15.75
C HIS A 371 -7.66 4.37 16.28
N PRO A 372 -7.34 3.41 15.40
CA PRO A 372 -7.73 3.33 13.99
C PRO A 372 -9.16 2.79 13.84
N CYS A 373 -9.94 3.40 12.95
CA CYS A 373 -11.29 2.93 12.62
C CYS A 373 -11.31 2.05 11.37
N ASN A 374 -10.25 2.12 10.54
CA ASN A 374 -10.10 1.43 9.25
C ASN A 374 -11.22 1.71 8.24
N ILE A 375 -11.87 2.86 8.35
CA ILE A 375 -12.87 3.34 7.39
C ILE A 375 -12.24 4.41 6.51
N LEU A 376 -11.89 4.01 5.27
CA LEU A 376 -11.19 4.89 4.33
C LEU A 376 -12.12 5.84 3.56
N ALA A 377 -13.42 5.53 3.51
CA ALA A 377 -14.43 6.40 2.93
C ALA A 377 -15.68 6.34 3.80
N TRP A 378 -16.16 7.49 4.24
CA TRP A 378 -17.42 7.63 4.99
C TRP A 378 -18.54 8.03 4.02
N PRO A 379 -19.45 7.11 3.64
CA PRO A 379 -20.54 7.45 2.75
C PRO A 379 -21.51 8.40 3.43
N GLY A 380 -21.67 9.61 2.87
CA GLY A 380 -22.63 10.60 3.38
C GLY A 380 -22.22 11.29 4.67
N ASP A 381 -20.94 11.25 5.06
CA ASP A 381 -20.39 12.04 6.19
C ASP A 381 -19.29 12.97 5.68
N SER A 382 -19.15 14.14 6.30
CA SER A 382 -18.18 15.13 5.84
C SER A 382 -16.82 14.99 6.56
N PRO A 383 -15.69 15.33 5.93
CA PRO A 383 -14.35 15.23 6.54
C PRO A 383 -14.21 15.92 7.90
N GLU A 384 -14.99 16.97 8.14
CA GLU A 384 -14.99 17.72 9.39
C GLU A 384 -15.38 16.88 10.62
N MET A 385 -16.16 15.82 10.40
CA MET A 385 -16.57 14.84 11.43
C MET A 385 -15.50 13.75 11.68
N HIS A 386 -14.40 13.78 10.94
CA HIS A 386 -13.31 12.80 11.02
C HIS A 386 -11.95 13.47 11.19
N PRO A 387 -11.70 14.11 12.34
CA PRO A 387 -10.57 15.02 12.51
C PRO A 387 -9.24 14.29 12.77
N CYS A 388 -9.21 12.97 12.60
CA CYS A 388 -8.10 12.08 12.94
C CYS A 388 -6.76 12.49 12.32
N ILE A 389 -6.75 12.97 11.07
CA ILE A 389 -5.55 13.55 10.44
C ILE A 389 -5.48 15.06 10.62
N ARG A 390 -6.62 15.75 10.57
CA ARG A 390 -6.72 17.22 10.68
C ARG A 390 -6.11 17.77 11.97
N ASP A 391 -6.33 17.07 13.07
CA ASP A 391 -5.90 17.52 14.40
C ASP A 391 -4.41 17.28 14.67
N ILE A 392 -3.68 16.63 13.76
CA ILE A 392 -2.23 16.65 13.81
C ILE A 392 -1.80 18.09 13.52
N THR A 393 -1.00 18.67 14.40
CA THR A 393 -0.61 20.08 14.32
C THR A 393 0.71 20.27 13.56
N PRO A 394 0.93 21.41 12.89
CA PRO A 394 2.22 21.74 12.29
C PRO A 394 3.41 21.63 13.26
N ARG A 395 3.20 21.93 14.55
CA ARG A 395 4.24 21.76 15.57
C ARG A 395 4.67 20.28 15.71
N GLN A 396 3.71 19.37 15.85
CA GLN A 396 4.01 17.94 15.95
C GLN A 396 4.74 17.42 14.71
N VAL A 397 4.40 17.93 13.53
CA VAL A 397 5.10 17.58 12.29
C VAL A 397 6.54 18.08 12.31
N MET A 398 6.78 19.35 12.69
CA MET A 398 8.13 19.89 12.79
C MET A 398 9.00 19.13 13.82
N ASP A 399 8.45 18.83 15.00
CA ASP A 399 9.17 18.08 16.04
C ASP A 399 9.55 16.68 15.54
N ALA A 400 8.64 16.01 14.81
CA ALA A 400 8.93 14.74 14.16
C ALA A 400 10.00 14.87 13.08
N VAL A 401 9.95 15.91 12.24
CA VAL A 401 10.97 16.12 11.19
C VAL A 401 12.37 16.21 11.79
N PHE A 402 12.56 17.05 12.81
CA PHE A 402 13.88 17.21 13.41
C PHE A 402 14.36 15.92 14.09
N LYS A 403 13.47 15.20 14.77
CA LYS A 403 13.79 13.88 15.33
C LYS A 403 14.21 12.86 14.25
N ALA A 404 13.52 12.82 13.12
CA ALA A 404 13.88 11.92 12.02
C ALA A 404 15.26 12.27 11.42
N LEU A 405 15.58 13.57 11.31
CA LEU A 405 16.85 14.05 10.77
C LEU A 405 18.06 13.77 11.68
N GLU A 406 17.87 13.56 12.99
CA GLU A 406 18.94 13.17 13.93
C GLU A 406 19.52 11.78 13.63
N THR A 407 18.79 10.94 12.87
CA THR A 407 19.20 9.56 12.54
C THR A 407 19.96 9.45 11.22
N ARG A 408 20.21 10.58 10.54
CA ARG A 408 20.79 10.60 9.20
C ARG A 408 22.29 10.34 9.18
#